data_AF-A0A1Q6M5B7-F1
#
_entry.id   AF-A0A1Q6M5B7-F1
#
_cell.length_a   1.000
_cell.length_b   1.000
_cell.length_c   1.000
_cell.angle_alpha   90.00
_cell.angle_beta   90.00
_cell.angle_gamma   90.00
#
_symmetry.space_group_name_H-M   'P 1'
#
loop_
_entity.id
_entity.type
_entity.pdbx_description
1 polymer ?
#
loop_
_entity_poly.entity_id
_entity_poly.type
_entity_poly.pdbx_seq_one_letter_code
_entity_poly.pdbx_strand_id
1 'polypeptide(L)' 'MKGILLAAMNVVLILFTVLVHKIIFRILGLGYDSLVVYWGLFVLIFFILDVILNFFFLKDKSR' A
#
# COMPACT_ATOMS: atom_id res chain seq x y z
N MET A 1 -23.43 -6.56 2.56
CA MET A 1 -22.76 -5.49 1.77
C MET A 1 -21.49 -4.92 2.42
N LYS A 2 -21.09 -5.31 3.65
CA LYS A 2 -19.84 -4.81 4.27
C LYS A 2 -18.56 -5.42 3.68
N GLY A 3 -18.58 -6.69 3.26
CA GLY A 3 -17.42 -7.37 2.69
C GLY A 3 -17.00 -6.88 1.30
N ILE A 4 -17.97 -6.51 0.45
CA ILE A 4 -17.69 -6.00 -0.91
C ILE A 4 -17.03 -4.62 -0.82
N LEU A 5 -17.50 -3.75 0.09
CA LEU A 5 -16.90 -2.44 0.32
C LEU A 5 -15.46 -2.56 0.85
N LEU A 6 -15.24 -3.50 1.78
CA LEU A 6 -13.90 -3.78 2.32
C LEU A 6 -12.95 -4.29 1.21
N ALA A 7 -13.43 -5.20 0.37
CA ALA A 7 -12.66 -5.70 -0.77
C ALA A 7 -12.33 -4.59 -1.77
N ALA A 8 -13.28 -3.70 -2.07
CA ALA A 8 -13.05 -2.55 -2.95
C ALA A 8 -12.00 -1.60 -2.38
N MET A 9 -12.04 -1.30 -1.07
CA MET A 9 -11.01 -0.49 -0.40
C MET A 9 -9.62 -1.12 -0.48
N ASN A 10 -9.52 -2.44 -0.26
CA ASN A 10 -8.25 -3.15 -0.36
C ASN A 10 -7.70 -3.14 -1.80
N VAL A 11 -8.56 -3.29 -2.81
CA VAL A 11 -8.15 -3.19 -4.22
C VAL A 11 -7.59 -1.79 -4.52
N VAL A 12 -8.27 -0.74 -4.05
CA VAL A 12 -7.79 0.64 -4.21
C VAL A 12 -6.45 0.86 -3.51
N LEU A 13 -6.29 0.31 -2.30
CA LEU A 13 -5.04 0.39 -1.54
C LEU A 13 -3.88 -0.31 -2.26
N ILE A 14 -4.12 -1.48 -2.84
CA ILE A 14 -3.11 -2.21 -3.63
C ILE A 14 -2.71 -1.38 -4.85
N LEU A 15 -3.67 -0.83 -5.60
CA LEU A 15 -3.39 0.02 -6.76
C LEU A 15 -2.56 1.25 -6.37
N PHE A 16 -2.90 1.89 -5.27
CA PHE A 16 -2.15 3.04 -4.76
C PHE A 16 -0.73 2.66 -4.34
N THR A 17 -0.57 1.51 -3.68
CA THR A 17 0.75 0.98 -3.28
C THR A 17 1.64 0.73 -4.51
N VAL A 18 1.09 0.18 -5.60
CA VAL A 18 1.85 -0.03 -6.85
C VAL A 18 2.38 1.30 -7.41
N LEU A 19 1.56 2.37 -7.36
CA LEU A 19 1.98 3.69 -7.80
C LEU A 19 3.12 4.25 -6.94
N VAL A 20 2.96 4.23 -5.62
CA VAL A 20 3.98 4.72 -4.66
C VAL A 20 5.28 3.93 -4.81
N HIS A 21 5.19 2.60 -4.89
CA HIS A 21 6.31 1.71 -5.11
C HIS A 21 7.07 2.06 -6.40
N LYS A 22 6.36 2.30 -7.51
CA LYS A 22 6.97 2.69 -8.79
C LYS A 22 7.67 4.04 -8.72
N ILE A 23 7.10 5.01 -7.99
CA ILE A 23 7.72 6.32 -7.76
C ILE A 23 9.00 6.17 -6.94
N ILE A 24 8.96 5.40 -5.85
CA ILE A 24 10.12 5.16 -4.97
C ILE A 24 11.24 4.49 -5.76
N PHE A 25 10.95 3.44 -6.53
CA PHE A 25 11.94 2.77 -7.37
C PHE A 25 12.59 3.72 -8.38
N ARG A 26 11.80 4.63 -8.97
CA ARG A 26 12.30 5.63 -9.90
C ARG A 26 13.19 6.68 -9.23
N ILE A 27 12.83 7.15 -8.04
CA ILE A 27 13.61 8.16 -7.31
C ILE A 27 14.90 7.57 -6.74
N LEU A 28 14.84 6.36 -6.19
CA LEU A 28 15.99 5.70 -5.58
C LEU A 28 16.92 5.03 -6.61
N GLY A 29 16.52 4.95 -7.88
CA GLY A 29 17.31 4.31 -8.93
C GLY A 29 17.54 2.81 -8.68
N LEU A 30 16.62 2.16 -7.95
CA LEU A 30 16.76 0.75 -7.59
C LEU A 30 16.58 -0.13 -8.84
N GLY A 31 17.52 -1.05 -9.03
CA GLY A 31 17.45 -2.08 -10.07
C GLY A 31 16.30 -3.05 -9.81
N TYR A 32 15.62 -3.47 -10.88
CA TYR A 32 14.54 -4.45 -10.81
C TYR A 32 15.05 -5.90 -10.79
N ASP A 33 16.37 -6.10 -10.71
CA ASP A 33 17.04 -7.39 -10.91
C ASP A 33 16.82 -8.37 -9.76
N SER A 34 16.65 -7.85 -8.53
CA SER A 34 16.38 -8.68 -7.36
C SER A 34 14.89 -8.72 -7.06
N LEU A 35 14.24 -9.86 -7.39
CA LEU A 35 12.84 -10.10 -7.06
C LEU A 35 12.55 -9.93 -5.57
N VAL A 36 13.46 -10.38 -4.70
CA VAL A 36 13.28 -10.28 -3.25
C VAL A 36 13.21 -8.82 -2.81
N VAL A 37 14.06 -7.96 -3.35
CA VAL A 37 14.07 -6.53 -3.03
C VAL A 37 12.82 -5.85 -3.58
N TYR A 38 12.43 -6.16 -4.82
CA TYR A 38 11.24 -5.61 -5.46
C TYR A 38 9.94 -5.96 -4.71
N TRP A 39 9.71 -7.25 -4.46
CA TRP A 39 8.51 -7.70 -3.75
C TRP A 39 8.56 -7.34 -2.26
N GLY A 40 9.75 -7.35 -1.64
CA GLY A 40 9.93 -6.95 -0.25
C GLY A 40 9.58 -5.49 -0.01
N LEU A 41 10.07 -4.57 -0.86
CA LEU A 41 9.71 -3.14 -0.79
C LEU A 41 8.22 -2.92 -1.03
N PHE A 42 7.63 -3.64 -1.98
CA PHE A 42 6.20 -3.56 -2.23
C PHE A 42 5.38 -3.93 -0.98
N VAL A 43 5.67 -5.07 -0.34
CA VAL A 43 4.99 -5.51 0.88
C VAL A 43 5.22 -4.54 2.03
N LEU A 44 6.44 -4.01 2.17
CA LEU A 44 6.77 -3.03 3.21
C LEU A 44 5.97 -1.74 3.05
N ILE A 45 5.89 -1.20 1.84
CA ILE A 45 5.12 0.02 1.55
C ILE A 45 3.62 -0.23 1.76
N PHE A 46 3.12 -1.38 1.29
CA PHE A 46 1.73 -1.78 1.50
C PHE A 46 1.37 -1.77 2.98
N PHE A 47 2.22 -2.40 3.81
CA PHE A 47 2.00 -2.49 5.25
C PHE A 47 2.00 -1.12 5.92
N ILE A 48 2.93 -0.23 5.58
CA ILE A 48 2.97 1.13 6.12
C ILE A 48 1.69 1.91 5.75
N LEU A 49 1.27 1.83 4.48
CA LEU A 49 0.05 2.49 4.01
C LEU A 49 -1.20 1.93 4.69
N ASP A 50 -1.27 0.61 4.87
CA ASP A 50 -2.38 -0.06 5.56
C ASP A 50 -2.47 0.37 7.03
N VAL A 51 -1.33 0.47 7.73
CA VAL A 51 -1.28 0.98 9.12
C VAL A 51 -1.73 2.44 9.20
N ILE A 52 -1.28 3.29 8.27
CA ILE A 52 -1.69 4.71 8.22
C ILE A 52 -3.19 4.83 7.95
N LEU A 53 -3.72 4.07 7.00
CA LEU A 53 -5.14 4.08 6.68
C LEU A 53 -5.97 3.55 7.85
N ASN A 54 -5.56 2.46 8.49
CA ASN A 54 -6.24 1.95 9.68
C ASN A 54 -6.23 2.99 10.81
N PHE A 55 -5.12 3.70 11.04
CA PHE A 55 -5.06 4.78 12.02
C PHE A 55 -6.00 5.94 11.68
N PHE A 56 -6.05 6.35 10.41
CA PHE A 56 -6.96 7.40 9.94
C PHE A 56 -8.44 6.98 10.05
N PHE A 57 -8.75 5.74 9.71
CA PHE A 57 -10.11 5.19 9.75
C PHE A 57 -10.63 4.98 11.18
N LEU A 58 -9.75 4.56 12.10
CA LEU A 58 -10.07 4.47 13.53
C LEU A 58 -10.35 5.85 14.14
N LYS A 59 -9.66 6.88 13.66
CA LYS A 59 -9.89 8.26 14.09
C LYS A 59 -11.26 8.81 13.62
N ASP A 60 -11.75 8.39 12.47
CA ASP A 60 -13.04 8.82 11.90
C ASP A 60 -14.24 8.20 12.64
N LYS A 61 -14.10 6.96 13.14
CA LYS A 61 -15.17 6.24 13.84
C LYS A 61 -15.48 6.76 15.26
N SER A 62 -14.72 7.74 15.76
CA SER A 62 -14.86 8.31 17.11
C SER A 62 -15.71 9.59 17.16
N ARG A 63 -16.40 9.96 16.08
CA ARG A 63 -17.38 11.06 16.05
C ARG A 63 -18.80 10.56 15.86
#